data_AF-A0A7S4VWS8-F1
#
_entry.id   AF-A0A7S4VWS8-F1
#
_cell.length_a   1.000
_cell.length_b   1.000
_cell.length_c   1.000
_cell.angle_alpha   90.00
_cell.angle_beta   90.00
_cell.angle_gamma   90.00
#
_symmetry.space_group_name_H-M   'P 1'
#
loop_
_entity.id
_entity.type
_entity.pdbx_description
1 polymer ?
#
loop_
_entity_poly.entity_id
_entity_poly.type
_entity_poly.pdbx_seq_one_letter_code
_entity_poly.pdbx_strand_id
1 'polypeptide(L)'
;TTSATTDCDQDQNIVPGSSTTTNKVGSLWPNWIHPAGLAYVELEGSDVPSSAYRKLMEALECMQCRPPPAATSVKNTSSSMITGPYVVDLGACPGGWTAVMRRMGCKVIAVDRSELASNLMEDDMVHFIKGDAFTFDPTTAAATTAAWMVSDVIAYPERVAELLETWCSNKWADYMVITVKFQGDKPAWSELNHAIHLAKSNGYNCRAKHFFNNKNEVTLMVSKKEDTTTAAATIGGGISNVDGKGWG
;
A
#
# COMPACT_ATOMS: atom_id res chain seq x y z
N THR A 1 56.89 27.94 14.22
CA THR A 1 57.02 26.77 13.33
C THR A 1 55.84 25.87 13.56
N THR A 2 54.89 25.63 12.67
CA THR A 2 54.55 26.20 11.36
C THR A 2 53.09 25.79 11.16
N SER A 3 52.34 26.68 10.51
CA SER A 3 50.91 26.66 10.22
C SER A 3 50.48 25.66 9.13
N ALA A 4 49.15 25.56 8.97
CA ALA A 4 48.36 25.07 7.82
C ALA A 4 47.97 23.57 7.88
N THR A 5 46.75 23.13 7.56
CA THR A 5 45.54 23.77 7.03
C THR A 5 44.37 22.79 7.22
N THR A 6 43.19 23.29 7.57
CA THR A 6 41.89 22.63 7.39
C THR A 6 41.64 22.38 5.91
N ASP A 7 41.17 21.16 5.57
CA ASP A 7 40.42 20.96 4.33
C ASP A 7 39.12 20.21 4.64
N CYS A 8 38.04 20.80 4.16
CA CYS A 8 36.66 20.42 4.35
C CYS A 8 36.16 20.01 2.98
N ASP A 9 36.19 18.71 2.69
CA ASP A 9 35.62 18.19 1.45
C ASP A 9 34.09 18.23 1.55
N GLN A 10 33.51 19.12 0.75
CA GLN A 10 32.11 19.17 0.40
C GLN A 10 31.83 18.09 -0.65
N ASP A 11 31.22 16.98 -0.24
CA ASP A 11 30.61 16.05 -1.21
C ASP A 11 29.23 16.57 -1.62
N GLN A 12 29.24 17.41 -2.65
CA GLN A 12 28.08 17.69 -3.50
C GLN A 12 27.81 16.47 -4.39
N ASN A 13 27.02 15.51 -3.89
CA ASN A 13 26.47 14.47 -4.76
C ASN A 13 25.15 14.91 -5.41
N ILE A 14 25.31 15.37 -6.64
CA ILE A 14 24.31 15.51 -7.69
C ILE A 14 23.55 14.18 -7.83
N VAL A 15 22.23 14.20 -7.67
CA VAL A 15 21.37 13.04 -8.01
C VAL A 15 20.89 13.22 -9.45
N PRO A 16 21.30 12.38 -10.41
CA PRO A 16 20.73 12.40 -11.75
C PRO A 16 19.32 11.79 -11.72
N GLY A 17 18.39 12.42 -12.44
CA GLY A 17 17.02 11.95 -12.61
C GLY A 17 16.97 10.49 -13.06
N SER A 18 16.29 9.66 -12.28
CA SER A 18 16.04 8.26 -12.59
C SER A 18 14.67 8.12 -13.25
N SER A 19 14.71 7.71 -14.51
CA SER A 19 13.59 7.30 -15.33
C SER A 19 12.75 6.22 -14.66
N THR A 20 11.43 6.39 -14.73
CA THR A 20 10.40 5.41 -14.37
C THR A 20 10.58 4.08 -15.09
N THR A 21 11.19 3.11 -14.43
CA THR A 21 11.05 1.69 -14.71
C THR A 21 10.75 0.98 -13.40
N THR A 22 9.48 0.60 -13.22
CA THR A 22 9.00 -0.18 -12.08
C THR A 22 9.55 -1.60 -12.14
N ASN A 23 10.78 -1.80 -11.70
CA ASN A 23 11.33 -3.12 -11.47
C ASN A 23 10.67 -3.71 -10.22
N LYS A 24 9.64 -4.55 -10.40
CA LYS A 24 9.12 -5.44 -9.35
C LYS A 24 10.13 -6.55 -9.07
N VAL A 25 11.16 -6.24 -8.30
CA VAL A 25 12.03 -7.26 -7.71
C VAL A 25 11.42 -7.61 -6.36
N GLY A 26 10.95 -8.85 -6.21
CA GLY A 26 10.56 -9.38 -4.90
C GLY A 26 11.76 -9.31 -3.96
N SER A 27 11.78 -8.34 -3.05
CA SER A 27 12.88 -8.15 -2.11
C SER A 27 12.89 -9.31 -1.10
N LEU A 28 13.94 -10.13 -1.14
CA LEU A 28 14.27 -11.12 -0.11
C LEU A 28 14.80 -10.40 1.15
N TRP A 29 14.41 -10.92 2.33
CA TRP A 29 14.68 -10.34 3.65
C TRP A 29 15.97 -10.89 4.29
N PRO A 30 16.65 -10.13 5.17
CA PRO A 30 16.25 -8.82 5.74
C PRO A 30 16.31 -7.66 4.74
N ASN A 31 15.44 -6.65 4.91
CA ASN A 31 15.43 -5.45 4.06
C ASN A 31 16.70 -4.65 4.30
N TRP A 32 17.65 -4.91 3.42
CA TRP A 32 18.99 -4.36 3.36
C TRP A 32 19.01 -2.88 2.95
N ILE A 33 17.86 -2.29 2.64
CA ILE A 33 17.76 -0.89 2.18
C ILE A 33 17.96 0.09 3.34
N HIS A 34 17.56 -0.26 4.56
CA HIS A 34 17.68 0.64 5.71
C HIS A 34 18.71 0.13 6.73
N PRO A 35 19.63 1.00 7.20
CA PRO A 35 20.46 0.69 8.36
C PRO A 35 19.59 0.20 9.54
N ALA A 36 20.01 -0.89 10.18
CA ALA A 36 19.27 -1.57 11.25
C ALA A 36 17.86 -2.10 10.88
N GLY A 37 17.47 -2.07 9.60
CA GLY A 37 16.13 -2.48 9.16
C GLY A 37 14.99 -1.53 9.57
N LEU A 38 15.33 -0.29 9.95
CA LEU A 38 14.40 0.73 10.44
C LEU A 38 14.15 1.80 9.37
N ALA A 39 12.90 1.95 8.95
CA ALA A 39 12.50 3.02 8.05
C ALA A 39 12.43 4.35 8.82
N TYR A 40 12.92 5.43 8.21
CA TYR A 40 12.67 6.78 8.72
C TYR A 40 11.29 7.22 8.26
N VAL A 41 10.35 7.31 9.20
CA VAL A 41 8.92 7.52 8.93
C VAL A 41 8.34 8.73 9.65
N GLU A 42 9.19 9.60 10.18
CA GLU A 42 8.73 10.81 10.84
C GLU A 42 8.20 11.80 9.80
N LEU A 43 7.06 12.40 10.14
CA LEU A 43 6.45 13.44 9.34
C LEU A 43 6.51 14.73 10.12
N GLU A 44 6.98 15.79 9.47
CA GLU A 44 6.91 17.14 10.01
C GLU A 44 5.46 17.67 9.91
N GLY A 45 5.09 18.52 10.87
CA GLY A 45 3.76 19.15 10.94
C GLY A 45 2.79 18.47 11.91
N SER A 46 1.92 19.28 12.53
CA SER A 46 0.93 18.86 13.54
C SER A 46 -0.43 18.43 12.97
N ASP A 47 -0.55 18.37 11.64
CA ASP A 47 -1.79 18.11 10.89
C ASP A 47 -2.12 16.61 10.71
N VAL A 48 -1.23 15.71 11.17
CA VAL A 48 -1.50 14.27 11.18
C VAL A 48 -2.12 13.86 12.53
N PRO A 49 -3.37 13.37 12.56
CA PRO A 49 -4.14 13.27 13.80
C PRO A 49 -3.77 12.08 14.70
N SER A 50 -2.93 11.15 14.24
CA SER A 50 -2.54 9.97 15.03
C SER A 50 -1.19 9.40 14.61
N SER A 51 -0.33 9.06 15.57
CA SER A 51 0.99 8.46 15.35
C SER A 51 0.97 7.07 14.70
N ALA A 52 -0.19 6.41 14.64
CA ALA A 52 -0.39 5.10 14.04
C ALA A 52 0.03 5.04 12.56
N TYR A 53 0.08 6.19 11.88
CA TYR A 53 0.53 6.31 10.49
C TYR A 53 1.94 5.74 10.26
N ARG A 54 2.80 5.72 11.28
CA ARG A 54 4.17 5.19 11.18
C ARG A 54 4.20 3.73 10.74
N LYS A 55 3.23 2.92 11.19
CA LYS A 55 3.10 1.51 10.80
C LYS A 55 2.87 1.36 9.29
N LEU A 56 2.00 2.20 8.73
CA LEU A 56 1.73 2.22 7.30
C LEU A 56 2.97 2.66 6.51
N MET A 57 3.64 3.74 6.95
CA MET A 57 4.87 4.20 6.31
C MET A 57 5.97 3.12 6.33
N GLU A 58 6.16 2.42 7.44
CA GLU A 58 7.09 1.29 7.53
C GLU A 58 6.72 0.17 6.55
N ALA A 59 5.42 -0.13 6.40
CA ALA A 59 4.94 -1.11 5.44
C ALA A 59 5.21 -0.68 3.99
N LEU A 60 4.96 0.59 3.64
CA LEU A 60 5.22 1.11 2.29
C LEU A 60 6.72 1.09 1.95
N GLU A 61 7.60 1.50 2.87
CA GLU A 61 9.05 1.37 2.72
C GLU A 61 9.48 -0.09 2.59
N CYS A 62 8.87 -0.98 3.36
CA CYS A 62 9.12 -2.43 3.30
C CYS A 62 8.62 -3.07 1.98
N MET A 63 7.60 -2.50 1.37
CA MET A 63 7.07 -2.93 0.07
C MET A 63 7.81 -2.32 -1.11
N GLN A 64 8.54 -1.20 -0.92
CA GLN A 64 9.13 -0.40 -2.00
C GLN A 64 8.10 -0.07 -3.10
N CYS A 65 6.87 0.16 -2.66
CA CYS A 65 5.72 0.41 -3.51
C CYS A 65 4.77 1.36 -2.79
N ARG A 66 4.21 2.31 -3.53
CA ARG A 66 3.29 3.32 -3.00
C ARG A 66 2.07 3.44 -3.92
N PRO A 67 0.91 3.85 -3.37
CA PRO A 67 -0.23 4.19 -4.20
C PRO A 67 0.12 5.29 -5.19
N PRO A 68 -0.37 5.22 -6.45
CA PRO A 68 -0.19 6.30 -7.38
C PRO A 68 -0.97 7.54 -6.88
N PRO A 69 -0.43 8.76 -7.05
CA PRO A 69 -1.21 9.96 -6.82
C PRO A 69 -2.42 9.97 -7.76
N ALA A 70 -3.51 10.60 -7.33
CA ALA A 70 -4.65 10.79 -8.22
C ALA A 70 -4.18 11.62 -9.43
N ALA A 71 -4.35 11.08 -10.65
CA ALA A 71 -4.24 11.92 -11.85
C ALA A 71 -5.20 13.09 -11.66
N THR A 72 -4.73 14.32 -11.94
CA THR A 72 -5.43 15.58 -11.70
C THR A 72 -6.90 15.43 -12.06
N SER A 73 -7.76 15.27 -11.04
CA SER A 73 -9.18 15.02 -11.28
C SER A 73 -9.75 16.31 -11.84
N VAL A 74 -10.06 16.32 -13.12
CA VAL A 74 -10.93 17.33 -13.71
C VAL A 74 -12.27 17.17 -12.98
N LYS A 75 -12.69 18.21 -12.25
CA LYS A 75 -14.02 18.32 -11.64
C LYS A 75 -15.07 18.36 -12.75
N ASN A 76 -15.36 17.23 -13.38
CA ASN A 76 -16.45 17.09 -14.33
C ASN A 76 -16.93 15.65 -14.28
N THR A 77 -17.88 15.36 -13.40
CA THR A 77 -19.05 14.54 -13.73
C THR A 77 -20.04 14.63 -12.57
N SER A 78 -21.32 14.73 -12.90
CA SER A 78 -22.46 14.74 -11.98
C SER A 78 -22.69 13.39 -11.28
N SER A 79 -21.65 12.56 -11.15
CA SER A 79 -21.72 11.20 -10.61
C SER A 79 -21.19 11.19 -9.18
N SER A 80 -21.93 10.56 -8.26
CA SER A 80 -21.47 10.34 -6.88
C SER A 80 -20.34 9.30 -6.77
N MET A 81 -20.06 8.56 -7.85
CA MET A 81 -19.04 7.51 -7.84
C MET A 81 -17.63 8.06 -8.08
N ILE A 82 -16.68 7.51 -7.34
CA ILE A 82 -15.26 7.76 -7.55
C ILE A 82 -14.75 7.01 -8.79
N THR A 83 -13.97 7.71 -9.60
CA THR A 83 -13.27 7.17 -10.77
C THR A 83 -11.75 7.36 -10.64
N GLY A 84 -11.00 6.51 -11.35
CA GLY A 84 -9.53 6.48 -11.33
C GLY A 84 -8.97 5.70 -10.13
N PRO A 85 -7.64 5.66 -9.95
CA PRO A 85 -7.05 5.01 -8.78
C PRO A 85 -7.40 5.77 -7.50
N TYR A 86 -7.77 5.03 -6.46
CA TYR A 86 -8.05 5.54 -5.13
C TYR A 86 -7.54 4.55 -4.07
N VAL A 87 -7.47 5.02 -2.84
CA VAL A 87 -7.19 4.23 -1.64
C VAL A 87 -8.47 4.12 -0.81
N VAL A 88 -8.76 2.95 -0.26
CA VAL A 88 -9.75 2.78 0.80
C VAL A 88 -9.03 2.69 2.14
N ASP A 89 -9.38 3.55 3.10
CA ASP A 89 -8.92 3.47 4.49
C ASP A 89 -10.07 2.98 5.37
N LEU A 90 -9.98 1.73 5.85
CA LEU A 90 -11.00 1.07 6.66
C LEU A 90 -10.70 1.22 8.15
N GLY A 91 -11.66 1.75 8.91
CA GLY A 91 -11.43 2.11 10.31
C GLY A 91 -10.54 3.34 10.42
N ALA A 92 -10.87 4.36 9.61
CA ALA A 92 -9.99 5.48 9.35
C ALA A 92 -9.85 6.46 10.53
N CYS A 93 -10.79 6.51 11.48
CA CYS A 93 -10.77 7.51 12.56
C CYS A 93 -9.54 7.32 13.48
N PRO A 94 -8.82 8.39 13.86
CA PRO A 94 -9.08 9.81 13.57
C PRO A 94 -8.48 10.33 12.25
N GLY A 95 -7.81 9.48 11.46
CA GLY A 95 -7.36 9.79 10.10
C GLY A 95 -5.84 9.76 9.89
N GLY A 96 -5.08 9.09 10.75
CA GLY A 96 -3.60 9.06 10.63
C GLY A 96 -3.13 8.43 9.30
N TRP A 97 -3.74 7.31 8.90
CA TRP A 97 -3.42 6.62 7.65
C TRP A 97 -3.96 7.40 6.44
N THR A 98 -5.20 7.89 6.52
CA THR A 98 -5.78 8.83 5.55
C THR A 98 -4.87 10.03 5.29
N ALA A 99 -4.36 10.70 6.32
CA ALA A 99 -3.49 11.88 6.17
C ALA A 99 -2.20 11.58 5.40
N VAL A 100 -1.58 10.42 5.64
CA VAL A 100 -0.40 9.97 4.87
C VAL A 100 -0.74 9.78 3.40
N MET A 101 -1.84 9.11 3.10
CA MET A 101 -2.29 8.90 1.72
C MET A 101 -2.61 10.23 1.02
N ARG A 102 -3.19 11.18 1.76
CA ARG A 102 -3.44 12.54 1.25
C ARG A 102 -2.17 13.32 0.96
N ARG A 103 -1.15 13.23 1.82
CA ARG A 103 0.18 13.81 1.56
C ARG A 103 0.86 13.18 0.34
N MET A 104 0.54 11.93 -0.01
CA MET A 104 0.99 11.28 -1.25
C MET A 104 0.16 11.68 -2.49
N GLY A 105 -0.83 12.56 -2.34
CA GLY A 105 -1.70 13.01 -3.42
C GLY A 105 -2.79 12.02 -3.81
N CYS A 106 -3.06 11.00 -3.00
CA CYS A 106 -4.06 9.97 -3.30
C CYS A 106 -5.48 10.48 -3.03
N LYS A 107 -6.45 10.07 -3.86
CA LYS A 107 -7.87 10.15 -3.51
C LYS A 107 -8.17 9.05 -2.49
N VAL A 108 -8.84 9.38 -1.39
CA VAL A 108 -9.10 8.43 -0.28
C VAL A 108 -10.59 8.31 -0.03
N ILE A 109 -11.09 7.08 0.02
CA ILE A 109 -12.38 6.75 0.62
C ILE A 109 -12.09 6.33 2.06
N ALA A 110 -12.50 7.15 3.02
CA ALA A 110 -12.27 6.89 4.43
C ALA A 110 -13.56 6.36 5.06
N VAL A 111 -13.51 5.15 5.63
CA VAL A 111 -14.68 4.48 6.20
C VAL A 111 -14.51 4.34 7.69
N ASP A 112 -15.40 4.94 8.46
CA ASP A 112 -15.43 4.78 9.92
C ASP A 112 -16.83 5.08 10.47
N ARG A 113 -17.11 4.66 11.71
CA ARG A 113 -18.33 5.04 12.42
C ARG A 113 -18.26 6.46 12.98
N SER A 114 -17.05 7.00 13.16
CA SER A 114 -16.78 8.32 13.71
C SER A 114 -16.12 9.21 12.67
N GLU A 115 -16.35 10.51 12.76
CA GLU A 115 -15.72 11.49 11.87
C GLU A 115 -14.19 11.49 12.02
N LEU A 116 -13.50 11.87 10.95
CA LEU A 116 -12.06 12.11 10.98
C LEU A 116 -11.77 13.46 11.64
N ALA A 117 -10.48 13.77 11.80
CA ALA A 117 -10.06 15.14 12.09
C ALA A 117 -10.60 16.15 11.06
N SER A 118 -10.91 17.37 11.51
CA SER A 118 -11.60 18.38 10.69
C SER A 118 -10.88 18.70 9.38
N ASN A 119 -9.55 18.81 9.42
CA ASN A 119 -8.73 19.05 8.24
C ASN A 119 -8.86 17.97 7.16
N LEU A 120 -9.17 16.72 7.54
CA LEU A 120 -9.40 15.62 6.61
C LEU A 120 -10.86 15.57 6.15
N MET A 121 -11.80 15.96 7.00
CA MET A 121 -13.21 16.12 6.62
C MET A 121 -13.41 17.25 5.61
N GLU A 122 -12.56 18.28 5.66
CA GLU A 122 -12.56 19.43 4.75
C GLU A 122 -11.73 19.21 3.46
N ASP A 123 -11.01 18.09 3.34
CA ASP A 123 -10.18 17.79 2.17
C ASP A 123 -11.04 17.25 1.01
N ASP A 124 -11.12 18.01 -0.10
CA ASP A 124 -11.86 17.68 -1.33
C ASP A 124 -11.53 16.31 -1.94
N MET A 125 -10.39 15.70 -1.61
CA MET A 125 -9.97 14.38 -2.09
C MET A 125 -10.18 13.27 -1.05
N VAL A 126 -10.76 13.57 0.11
CA VAL A 126 -11.24 12.60 1.10
C VAL A 126 -12.75 12.47 0.97
N HIS A 127 -13.21 11.27 0.62
CA HIS A 127 -14.62 10.93 0.62
C HIS A 127 -14.93 10.10 1.87
N PHE A 128 -15.46 10.75 2.90
CA PHE A 128 -15.83 10.08 4.15
C PHE A 128 -17.16 9.34 4.01
N ILE A 129 -17.17 8.07 4.43
CA ILE A 129 -18.38 7.24 4.50
C ILE A 129 -18.55 6.77 5.94
N LYS A 130 -19.68 7.15 6.55
CA LYS A 130 -20.04 6.66 7.88
C LYS A 130 -20.49 5.20 7.79
N GLY A 131 -19.67 4.27 8.27
CA GLY A 131 -19.93 2.83 8.09
C GLY A 131 -19.03 1.91 8.92
N ASP A 132 -19.24 0.61 8.78
CA ASP A 132 -18.38 -0.42 9.38
C ASP A 132 -17.32 -0.91 8.38
N ALA A 133 -16.08 -0.98 8.85
CA ALA A 133 -14.92 -1.42 8.07
C ALA A 133 -15.08 -2.81 7.43
N PHE A 134 -15.79 -3.74 8.09
CA PHE A 134 -15.88 -5.13 7.66
C PHE A 134 -17.08 -5.44 6.79
N THR A 135 -18.08 -4.55 6.74
CA THR A 135 -19.25 -4.70 5.87
C THR A 135 -19.24 -3.73 4.70
N PHE A 136 -18.21 -2.89 4.58
CA PHE A 136 -18.11 -1.93 3.49
C PHE A 136 -17.86 -2.62 2.15
N ASP A 137 -18.68 -2.27 1.16
CA ASP A 137 -18.53 -2.69 -0.23
C ASP A 137 -18.06 -1.49 -1.08
N PRO A 138 -16.82 -1.50 -1.59
CA PRO A 138 -16.28 -0.39 -2.37
C PRO A 138 -17.00 -0.14 -3.70
N THR A 139 -17.72 -1.14 -4.24
CA THR A 139 -18.47 -0.99 -5.50
C THR A 139 -19.67 -0.05 -5.37
N THR A 140 -20.09 0.24 -4.14
CA THR A 140 -21.14 1.22 -3.86
C THR A 140 -20.65 2.67 -3.95
N ALA A 141 -19.34 2.89 -3.87
CA ALA A 141 -18.73 4.22 -3.81
C ALA A 141 -17.80 4.53 -4.99
N ALA A 142 -17.35 3.51 -5.74
CA ALA A 142 -16.43 3.68 -6.85
C ALA A 142 -16.75 2.76 -8.03
N ALA A 143 -16.51 3.28 -9.24
CA ALA A 143 -16.76 2.56 -10.49
C ALA A 143 -15.58 1.64 -10.91
N THR A 144 -14.44 1.75 -10.23
CA THR A 144 -13.22 0.98 -10.51
C THR A 144 -12.75 0.25 -9.26
N THR A 145 -11.96 -0.80 -9.44
CA THR A 145 -11.22 -1.46 -8.35
C THR A 145 -10.32 -0.45 -7.64
N ALA A 146 -10.20 -0.56 -6.31
CA ALA A 146 -9.29 0.27 -5.53
C ALA A 146 -7.85 -0.10 -5.89
N ALA A 147 -6.97 0.90 -6.01
CA ALA A 147 -5.56 0.59 -6.17
C ALA A 147 -5.01 -0.02 -4.85
N TRP A 148 -5.47 0.51 -3.72
CA TRP A 148 -5.02 0.10 -2.38
C TRP A 148 -6.19 0.04 -1.40
N MET A 149 -6.11 -0.89 -0.44
CA MET A 149 -6.89 -0.87 0.79
C MET A 149 -5.95 -0.87 1.99
N VAL A 150 -6.19 -0.02 2.97
CA VAL A 150 -5.41 0.04 4.19
C VAL A 150 -6.32 -0.01 5.42
N SER A 151 -5.86 -0.64 6.50
CA SER A 151 -6.59 -0.69 7.76
C SER A 151 -5.69 -0.87 8.99
N ASP A 152 -5.85 0.01 9.99
CA ASP A 152 -5.33 -0.15 11.36
C ASP A 152 -6.43 -0.50 12.37
N VAL A 153 -7.60 -0.97 11.90
CA VAL A 153 -8.73 -1.29 12.77
C VAL A 153 -8.32 -2.35 13.80
N ILE A 154 -8.87 -2.27 15.01
CA ILE A 154 -8.62 -3.27 16.05
C ILE A 154 -9.33 -4.57 15.64
N ALA A 155 -8.57 -5.48 15.03
CA ALA A 155 -9.04 -6.77 14.55
C ALA A 155 -8.07 -7.88 14.95
N TYR A 156 -8.63 -9.00 15.40
CA TYR A 156 -7.89 -10.23 15.66
C TYR A 156 -7.80 -11.10 14.40
N PRO A 157 -6.90 -12.10 14.35
CA PRO A 157 -6.60 -12.83 13.13
C PRO A 157 -7.82 -13.43 12.41
N GLU A 158 -8.82 -13.92 13.12
CA GLU A 158 -10.04 -14.50 12.56
C GLU A 158 -10.87 -13.45 11.81
N ARG A 159 -11.01 -12.27 12.40
CA ARG A 159 -11.76 -11.17 11.78
C ARG A 159 -10.99 -10.58 10.60
N VAL A 160 -9.66 -10.58 10.65
CA VAL A 160 -8.81 -10.23 9.50
C VAL A 160 -8.91 -11.29 8.40
N ALA A 161 -9.03 -12.57 8.75
CA ALA A 161 -9.24 -13.65 7.78
C ALA A 161 -10.53 -13.44 6.98
N GLU A 162 -11.63 -13.09 7.64
CA GLU A 162 -12.92 -12.76 6.99
C GLU A 162 -12.80 -11.54 6.06
N LEU A 163 -12.08 -10.50 6.51
CA LEU A 163 -11.82 -9.32 5.70
C LEU A 163 -11.00 -9.67 4.45
N LEU A 164 -9.92 -10.42 4.62
CA LEU A 164 -9.06 -10.85 3.51
C LEU A 164 -9.80 -11.77 2.55
N GLU A 165 -10.61 -12.70 3.04
CA GLU A 165 -11.42 -13.57 2.18
C GLU A 165 -12.36 -12.74 1.31
N THR A 166 -13.08 -11.79 1.91
CA THR A 166 -14.00 -10.90 1.19
C THR A 166 -13.27 -10.06 0.15
N TRP A 167 -12.21 -9.35 0.55
CA TRP A 167 -11.51 -8.40 -0.33
C TRP A 167 -10.69 -9.10 -1.43
N CYS A 168 -10.03 -10.22 -1.11
CA CYS A 168 -9.21 -10.95 -2.07
C CYS A 168 -10.07 -11.75 -3.05
N SER A 169 -11.17 -12.38 -2.61
CA SER A 169 -12.04 -13.14 -3.52
C SER A 169 -12.68 -12.24 -4.57
N ASN A 170 -13.19 -11.07 -4.15
CA ASN A 170 -13.81 -10.09 -5.04
C ASN A 170 -12.82 -9.20 -5.82
N LYS A 171 -11.51 -9.34 -5.59
CA LYS A 171 -10.47 -8.52 -6.22
C LYS A 171 -10.68 -7.02 -6.04
N TRP A 172 -11.12 -6.60 -4.86
CA TRP A 172 -11.47 -5.20 -4.59
C TRP A 172 -10.28 -4.26 -4.40
N ALA A 173 -9.07 -4.81 -4.22
CA ALA A 173 -7.84 -4.03 -4.24
C ALA A 173 -6.68 -4.80 -4.90
N ASP A 174 -5.74 -4.06 -5.50
CA ASP A 174 -4.48 -4.63 -6.00
C ASP A 174 -3.43 -4.78 -4.89
N TYR A 175 -3.43 -3.87 -3.93
CA TYR A 175 -2.55 -3.91 -2.75
C TYR A 175 -3.34 -3.74 -1.46
N MET A 176 -2.90 -4.38 -0.38
CA MET A 176 -3.48 -4.17 0.94
C MET A 176 -2.42 -4.08 2.04
N VAL A 177 -2.62 -3.18 3.00
CA VAL A 177 -1.82 -3.10 4.23
C VAL A 177 -2.76 -3.14 5.42
N ILE A 178 -2.64 -4.17 6.26
CA ILE A 178 -3.59 -4.44 7.33
C ILE A 178 -2.83 -4.77 8.60
N THR A 179 -3.14 -4.12 9.72
CA THR A 179 -2.60 -4.59 11.01
C THR A 179 -3.47 -5.69 11.61
N VAL A 180 -2.84 -6.64 12.28
CA VAL A 180 -3.48 -7.75 12.99
C VAL A 180 -3.07 -7.67 14.44
N LYS A 181 -4.02 -7.39 15.33
CA LYS A 181 -3.77 -7.34 16.78
C LYS A 181 -3.79 -8.75 17.35
N PHE A 182 -3.06 -8.98 18.44
CA PHE A 182 -3.16 -10.23 19.20
C PHE A 182 -3.84 -10.00 20.55
N GLN A 183 -4.52 -11.04 21.04
CA GLN A 183 -5.07 -11.07 22.39
C GLN A 183 -4.05 -11.66 23.37
N GLY A 184 -3.88 -11.01 24.52
CA GLY A 184 -2.95 -11.46 25.56
C GLY A 184 -1.49 -11.52 25.09
N ASP A 185 -0.69 -12.30 25.80
CA ASP A 185 0.77 -12.32 25.62
C ASP A 185 1.25 -13.32 24.54
N LYS A 186 0.34 -14.16 24.02
CA LYS A 186 0.67 -15.20 23.04
C LYS A 186 -0.02 -14.91 21.71
N PRO A 187 0.74 -14.63 20.64
CA PRO A 187 0.17 -14.46 19.32
C PRO A 187 -0.51 -15.74 18.80
N ALA A 188 -1.70 -15.58 18.26
CA ALA A 188 -2.49 -16.62 17.61
C ALA A 188 -1.92 -16.93 16.20
N TRP A 189 -0.78 -17.63 16.17
CA TRP A 189 -0.01 -17.88 14.94
C TRP A 189 -0.75 -18.75 13.92
N SER A 190 -1.57 -19.71 14.37
CA SER A 190 -2.31 -20.60 13.49
C SER A 190 -3.34 -19.82 12.66
N GLU A 191 -4.06 -18.93 13.33
CA GLU A 191 -5.11 -18.09 12.76
C GLU A 191 -4.50 -17.01 11.85
N LEU A 192 -3.34 -16.45 12.23
CA LEU A 192 -2.58 -15.57 11.35
C LEU A 192 -2.14 -16.30 10.06
N ASN A 193 -1.62 -17.52 10.19
CA ASN A 193 -1.22 -18.33 9.04
C ASN A 193 -2.41 -18.67 8.13
N HIS A 194 -3.58 -18.91 8.72
CA HIS A 194 -4.82 -19.10 7.98
C HIS A 194 -5.20 -17.84 7.18
N ALA A 195 -5.19 -16.66 7.79
CA ALA A 195 -5.45 -15.39 7.11
C ALA A 195 -4.48 -15.16 5.93
N ILE A 196 -3.19 -15.44 6.12
CA ILE A 196 -2.18 -15.37 5.06
C ILE A 196 -2.47 -16.38 3.95
N HIS A 197 -2.89 -17.59 4.29
CA HIS A 197 -3.23 -18.63 3.32
C HIS A 197 -4.44 -18.25 2.47
N LEU A 198 -5.49 -17.67 3.06
CA LEU A 198 -6.68 -17.19 2.34
C LEU A 198 -6.35 -16.14 1.29
N ALA A 199 -5.50 -15.16 1.63
CA ALA A 199 -5.03 -14.20 0.64
C ALA A 199 -4.27 -14.90 -0.50
N LYS A 200 -3.41 -15.88 -0.16
CA LYS A 200 -2.60 -16.62 -1.14
C LYS A 200 -3.41 -17.50 -2.08
N SER A 201 -4.42 -18.20 -1.57
CA SER A 201 -5.33 -19.04 -2.35
C SER A 201 -6.18 -18.19 -3.31
N ASN A 202 -6.52 -16.97 -2.89
CA ASN A 202 -7.21 -15.99 -3.72
C ASN A 202 -6.28 -15.22 -4.69
N GLY A 203 -5.09 -15.74 -5.02
CA GLY A 203 -4.24 -15.14 -6.05
C GLY A 203 -3.46 -13.91 -5.61
N TYR A 204 -3.22 -13.72 -4.30
CA TYR A 204 -2.34 -12.68 -3.80
C TYR A 204 -1.02 -13.24 -3.27
N ASN A 205 0.01 -12.40 -3.21
CA ASN A 205 1.13 -12.58 -2.31
C ASN A 205 0.76 -11.94 -0.98
N CYS A 206 1.11 -12.58 0.14
CA CYS A 206 0.86 -12.04 1.47
C CYS A 206 2.07 -12.32 2.37
N ARG A 207 2.57 -11.26 3.01
CA ARG A 207 3.69 -11.29 3.97
C ARG A 207 3.23 -10.65 5.27
N ALA A 208 3.65 -11.20 6.39
CA ALA A 208 3.47 -10.60 7.70
C ALA A 208 4.82 -10.10 8.23
N LYS A 209 4.83 -8.94 8.88
CA LYS A 209 6.01 -8.43 9.59
C LYS A 209 5.60 -7.70 10.86
N HIS A 210 6.36 -7.90 11.93
CA HIS A 210 6.36 -7.02 13.09
C HIS A 210 7.30 -5.85 12.82
N PHE A 211 6.75 -4.65 12.70
CA PHE A 211 7.52 -3.41 12.50
C PHE A 211 7.85 -2.72 13.83
N PHE A 212 8.77 -1.75 13.81
CA PHE A 212 9.20 -1.07 15.02
C PHE A 212 8.06 -0.32 15.72
N ASN A 213 7.11 0.25 14.96
CA ASN A 213 5.94 0.90 15.53
C ASN A 213 4.77 -0.08 15.80
N ASN A 214 4.95 -1.38 15.59
CA ASN A 214 3.98 -2.39 16.02
C ASN A 214 4.19 -2.71 17.51
N LYS A 215 3.10 -2.66 18.29
CA LYS A 215 3.08 -3.15 19.68
C LYS A 215 2.78 -4.65 19.70
N ASN A 216 1.62 -5.03 20.25
CA ASN A 216 1.12 -6.41 20.24
C ASN A 216 0.33 -6.71 18.95
N GLU A 217 0.97 -6.50 17.81
CA GLU A 217 0.37 -6.61 16.49
C GLU A 217 1.43 -6.95 15.44
N VAL A 218 1.00 -7.48 14.30
CA VAL A 218 1.83 -7.54 13.08
C VAL A 218 1.14 -6.78 11.96
N THR A 219 1.86 -6.45 10.91
CA THR A 219 1.32 -5.83 9.71
C THR A 219 1.42 -6.81 8.54
N LEU A 220 0.27 -7.08 7.91
CA LEU A 220 0.17 -7.80 6.66
C LEU A 220 0.37 -6.85 5.48
N MET A 221 1.18 -7.27 4.53
CA MET A 221 1.40 -6.63 3.24
C MET A 221 0.97 -7.59 2.15
N VAL A 222 -0.05 -7.20 1.41
CA VAL A 222 -0.73 -8.04 0.42
C VAL A 222 -0.60 -7.37 -0.96
N SER A 223 -0.29 -8.15 -1.99
CA SER A 223 -0.21 -7.65 -3.37
C SER A 223 -0.76 -8.69 -4.33
N LYS A 224 -1.61 -8.29 -5.26
CA LYS A 224 -2.18 -9.17 -6.28
C LYS A 224 -1.06 -9.81 -7.11
N LYS A 225 -1.15 -11.11 -7.37
CA LYS A 225 -0.24 -11.78 -8.31
C LYS A 225 -0.58 -11.33 -9.72
N GLU A 226 0.43 -11.13 -10.54
CA GLU A 226 0.21 -10.88 -11.96
C GLU A 226 -0.32 -12.14 -12.62
N ASP A 227 -1.32 -12.00 -13.48
CA ASP A 227 -1.83 -13.11 -14.28
C ASP A 227 -0.75 -13.52 -15.28
N THR A 228 -0.03 -14.60 -14.97
CA THR A 228 1.05 -15.14 -15.80
C THR A 228 0.57 -15.62 -17.18
N THR A 229 -0.74 -15.75 -17.38
CA THR A 229 -1.36 -16.14 -18.66
C THR A 229 -1.22 -15.05 -19.73
N THR A 230 -1.22 -13.77 -19.36
CA THR A 230 -1.16 -12.66 -20.35
C THR A 230 0.26 -12.44 -20.89
N ALA A 231 1.30 -12.71 -20.08
CA ALA A 231 2.69 -12.52 -20.48
C ALA A 231 3.17 -13.54 -21.55
N ALA A 232 2.62 -14.75 -21.55
CA ALA A 232 3.00 -15.79 -22.52
C ALA A 232 2.42 -15.53 -23.93
N ALA A 233 1.28 -14.85 -24.03
CA ALA A 233 0.63 -14.54 -25.30
C ALA A 233 1.39 -13.50 -26.14
N THR A 234 2.18 -12.63 -25.51
CA THR A 234 2.97 -11.60 -26.21
C THR A 234 4.27 -12.13 -26.83
N ILE A 235 4.80 -13.27 -26.36
CA ILE A 235 6.09 -13.81 -26.83
C ILE A 235 5.90 -14.90 -27.91
N GLY A 236 4.71 -15.50 -28.03
CA GLY A 236 4.45 -16.61 -28.96
C GLY A 236 4.15 -16.25 -30.43
N GLY A 237 4.04 -14.97 -30.77
CA GLY A 237 3.63 -14.52 -32.11
C GLY A 237 4.76 -13.92 -32.93
N GLY A 238 5.75 -14.73 -33.37
CA GLY A 238 6.81 -14.16 -34.21
C GLY A 238 7.98 -15.06 -34.58
N ILE A 239 7.76 -16.30 -35.01
CA ILE A 239 8.75 -17.01 -35.84
C ILE A 239 8.00 -17.80 -36.92
N SER A 240 7.67 -17.15 -38.04
CA SER A 240 7.39 -17.86 -39.29
C SER A 240 8.70 -18.10 -40.01
N ASN A 241 9.06 -19.38 -40.21
CA ASN A 241 10.13 -19.81 -41.10
C ASN A 241 9.98 -19.13 -42.47
N VAL A 242 10.98 -18.38 -42.90
CA VAL A 242 11.10 -17.93 -44.28
C VAL A 242 11.98 -18.94 -45.00
N ASP A 243 11.37 -19.68 -45.91
CA ASP A 243 12.03 -20.64 -46.79
C ASP A 243 13.18 -19.97 -47.56
N GLY A 244 14.36 -20.56 -47.46
CA GLY A 244 15.52 -20.17 -48.24
C GLY A 244 15.32 -20.50 -49.72
N LYS A 245 15.25 -19.47 -50.56
CA LYS A 245 15.52 -19.57 -52.01
C LYS A 245 16.60 -18.58 -52.42
N GLY A 246 17.74 -19.16 -52.78
CA GLY A 246 18.73 -18.79 -53.81
C GLY A 246 19.03 -17.32 -54.08
N TRP A 247 20.30 -16.96 -53.91
CA TRP A 247 20.96 -15.92 -54.70
C TRP A 247 22.02 -16.60 -55.57
N GLY A 248 22.07 -16.21 -56.84
CA GLY A 248 23.09 -16.63 -57.82
C GLY A 248 24.38 -15.84 -57.70
#